data_AF-A0A151CE74-F1
#
_entry.id   AF-A0A151CE74-F1
#
_cell.length_a   1.000
_cell.length_b   1.000
_cell.length_c   1.000
_cell.angle_alpha   90.00
_cell.angle_beta   90.00
_cell.angle_gamma   90.00
#
_symmetry.space_group_name_H-M   'P 1'
#
loop_
_entity.id
_entity.type
_entity.pdbx_description
1 polymer ?
#
loop_
_entity_poly.entity_id
_entity_poly.type
_entity_poly.pdbx_seq_one_letter_code
_entity_poly.pdbx_strand_id
1 'polypeptide(L)' 'QNIPAADLLSTIHAHGGNILKDTLVFDVYQGEHLEKGKKSIAIRLNYLDTEETLTDERVSKVQAEIEAALIEQGAVIR' A
#
# COMPACT_ATOMS: atom_id res chain seq x y z
N GLN A 1 -1.33 18.65 0.78
CA GLN A 1 -0.36 17.91 -0.06
C GLN A 1 -1.17 16.93 -0.90
N ASN A 2 -1.13 17.02 -2.22
CA ASN A 2 -1.95 16.16 -3.09
C ASN A 2 -1.08 15.01 -3.60
N ILE A 3 -0.88 13.98 -2.76
CA ILE A 3 -0.15 12.78 -3.18
C ILE A 3 -1.09 11.99 -4.10
N PRO A 4 -0.75 11.78 -5.38
CA PRO A 4 -1.58 10.99 -6.26
C PRO A 4 -1.52 9.52 -5.85
N ALA A 5 -2.65 8.83 -5.97
CA ALA A 5 -2.72 7.39 -5.67
C ALA A 5 -1.71 6.57 -6.46
N ALA A 6 -1.35 7.03 -7.67
CA ALA A 6 -0.33 6.42 -8.51
C ALA A 6 1.05 6.35 -7.84
N ASP A 7 1.44 7.38 -7.07
CA ASP A 7 2.75 7.43 -6.41
C ASP A 7 2.82 6.42 -5.26
N LEU A 8 1.72 6.31 -4.51
CA LEU A 8 1.55 5.28 -3.48
C LEU A 8 1.62 3.88 -4.11
N LEU A 9 0.94 3.65 -5.22
CA LEU A 9 0.98 2.36 -5.94
C LEU A 9 2.39 2.03 -6.44
N SER A 10 3.11 3.00 -7.00
CA SER A 10 4.50 2.83 -7.43
C SER A 10 5.41 2.48 -6.26
N THR A 11 5.24 3.14 -5.11
CA THR A 11 5.98 2.82 -3.88
C THR A 11 5.67 1.40 -3.41
N ILE A 12 4.39 1.04 -3.33
CA ILE A 12 3.95 -0.32 -2.97
C ILE A 12 4.55 -1.35 -3.94
N HIS A 13 4.56 -1.09 -5.24
CA HIS A 13 5.15 -2.00 -6.22
C HIS A 13 6.68 -2.12 -6.10
N ALA A 14 7.36 -1.01 -5.77
CA ALA A 14 8.80 -1.02 -5.57
C ALA A 14 9.22 -1.80 -4.31
N HIS A 15 8.41 -1.71 -3.25
CA HIS A 15 8.67 -2.34 -1.95
C HIS A 15 7.95 -3.69 -1.77
N GLY A 16 7.02 -4.05 -2.65
CA GLY A 16 6.24 -5.29 -2.61
C GLY A 16 7.03 -6.57 -2.89
N GLY A 17 8.28 -6.43 -3.32
CA GLY A 17 9.15 -7.55 -3.61
C GLY A 17 8.59 -8.49 -4.68
N ASN A 18 9.08 -9.73 -4.69
CA ASN A 18 8.70 -10.72 -5.70
C ASN A 18 7.36 -11.42 -5.39
N ILE A 19 6.84 -11.24 -4.18
CA ILE A 19 5.60 -11.88 -3.73
C ILE A 19 4.37 -11.01 -4.02
N LEU A 20 4.53 -9.71 -4.24
CA LEU A 20 3.42 -8.84 -4.61
C LEU A 20 3.05 -9.09 -6.07
N LYS A 21 1.90 -9.72 -6.27
CA LYS A 21 1.37 -10.06 -7.59
C LYS A 21 0.66 -8.87 -8.23
N ASP A 22 -0.25 -8.27 -7.48
CA ASP A 22 -1.14 -7.22 -7.98
C ASP A 22 -1.51 -6.25 -6.85
N THR A 23 -1.75 -4.99 -7.22
CA THR A 23 -2.31 -3.98 -6.33
C THR A 23 -3.56 -3.37 -6.95
N LEU A 24 -4.60 -3.23 -6.15
CA LEU A 24 -5.91 -2.76 -6.61
C LEU A 24 -6.43 -1.68 -5.68
N VAL A 25 -6.67 -0.49 -6.22
CA VAL A 25 -7.36 0.57 -5.48
C VAL A 25 -8.82 0.16 -5.33
N PHE A 26 -9.23 -0.12 -4.10
CA PHE A 26 -10.57 -0.57 -3.78
C PHE A 26 -11.53 0.60 -3.60
N ASP A 27 -11.12 1.61 -2.83
CA ASP A 27 -11.95 2.77 -2.54
C ASP A 27 -11.08 4.02 -2.41
N VAL A 28 -11.59 5.15 -2.88
CA VAL A 28 -10.95 6.45 -2.69
C VAL A 28 -11.95 7.33 -1.98
N TYR A 29 -11.81 7.41 -0.66
CA TYR A 29 -12.65 8.25 0.16
C TYR A 29 -12.06 9.66 0.24
N GLN A 30 -12.77 10.61 -0.35
CA GLN A 30 -12.48 12.04 -0.27
C GLN A 30 -13.75 12.74 0.22
N GLY A 31 -13.94 12.79 1.53
CA GLY A 31 -15.18 13.27 2.15
C GLY A 31 -14.96 14.35 3.21
N GLU A 32 -16.04 15.04 3.58
CA GLU A 32 -16.07 16.15 4.54
C GLU A 32 -15.63 15.76 5.98
N HIS A 33 -15.69 14.46 6.31
CA HIS A 33 -15.18 13.89 7.57
C HIS A 33 -13.65 13.74 7.61
N LEU A 34 -12.96 13.89 6.48
CA LEU A 34 -11.52 14.03 6.43
C LEU A 34 -11.16 15.51 6.51
N GLU A 35 -10.11 15.85 7.26
CA GLU A 35 -9.59 17.21 7.32
C GLU A 35 -9.44 17.78 5.90
N LYS A 36 -9.85 19.03 5.68
CA LYS A 36 -9.83 19.69 4.36
C LYS A 36 -8.49 19.46 3.66
N GLY A 37 -8.52 18.70 2.56
CA GLY A 37 -7.33 18.38 1.77
C GLY A 37 -6.69 17.02 2.06
N LYS A 38 -7.27 16.19 2.93
CA LYS A 38 -6.90 14.78 3.12
C LYS A 38 -7.79 13.86 2.28
N LYS A 39 -7.20 12.75 1.83
CA LYS A 39 -7.85 11.69 1.04
C LYS A 39 -7.42 10.36 1.65
N SER A 40 -8.39 9.48 1.87
CA SER A 40 -8.11 8.09 2.27
C SER A 40 -8.26 7.21 1.05
N ILE A 41 -7.28 6.34 0.83
CA ILE A 41 -7.27 5.42 -0.31
C ILE A 41 -7.15 4.02 0.28
N ALA A 42 -8.14 3.18 0.03
CA ALA A 42 -8.08 1.77 0.35
C ALA A 42 -7.43 1.03 -0.83
N ILE A 43 -6.31 0.37 -0.58
CA ILE A 43 -5.57 -0.40 -1.57
C ILE A 43 -5.54 -1.86 -1.11
N ARG A 44 -5.91 -2.78 -2.00
CA ARG A 44 -5.71 -4.21 -1.80
C ARG A 44 -4.37 -4.62 -2.37
N LEU A 45 -3.63 -5.38 -1.56
CA LEU A 45 -2.37 -5.99 -1.92
C LEU A 45 -2.63 -7.50 -2.11
N ASN A 46 -2.40 -8.01 -3.31
CA ASN A 46 -2.48 -9.43 -3.59
C ASN A 46 -1.06 -10.00 -3.56
N TYR A 47 -0.81 -10.86 -2.57
CA TYR A 47 0.45 -11.59 -2.49
C TYR A 47 0.28 -12.98 -3.11
N LEU A 48 1.18 -13.33 -4.02
CA LEU A 48 1.30 -14.67 -4.58
C LEU A 48 2.78 -14.97 -4.77
N ASP A 49 3.21 -16.07 -4.19
CA ASP A 49 4.53 -16.63 -4.38
C ASP A 49 4.36 -17.91 -5.19
N THR A 50 5.08 -18.00 -6.31
CA THR A 50 5.04 -19.15 -7.22
C THR A 50 6.20 -20.12 -6.99
N GLU A 51 7.19 -19.73 -6.19
CA GLU A 51 8.41 -20.51 -5.93
C GLU A 51 8.33 -21.25 -4.59
N GLU A 52 7.70 -20.64 -3.58
CA GLU A 52 7.61 -21.14 -2.22
C GLU A 52 6.25 -20.84 -1.57
N THR A 53 5.95 -21.54 -0.48
CA THR A 53 4.72 -21.30 0.27
C THR A 53 4.79 -19.93 0.93
N LEU A 54 3.77 -19.10 0.69
CA LEU A 54 3.61 -17.81 1.35
C LEU A 54 3.54 -18.02 2.87
N THR A 55 4.57 -17.60 3.59
CA THR A 55 4.57 -17.60 5.06
C THR A 55 4.16 -16.23 5.59
N ASP A 56 3.55 -16.23 6.76
CA ASP A 56 3.11 -15.00 7.43
C ASP A 56 4.30 -14.05 7.68
N GLU A 57 5.48 -14.59 7.99
CA GLU A 57 6.71 -13.81 8.18
C GLU A 57 7.15 -13.08 6.90
N ARG A 58 7.04 -13.71 5.73
CA ARG A 58 7.38 -13.10 4.43
C ARG A 58 6.43 -11.95 4.12
N VAL A 59 5.12 -12.17 4.30
CA VAL A 59 4.11 -11.13 4.10
C VAL A 59 4.32 -9.99 5.06
N SER A 60 4.44 -10.27 6.36
CA SER A 60 4.66 -9.26 7.38
C SER A 60 5.90 -8.42 7.12
N LYS A 61 6.99 -9.04 6.63
CA LYS A 61 8.20 -8.30 6.26
C LYS A 61 7.96 -7.33 5.11
N VAL A 62 7.39 -7.81 4.01
CA VAL A 62 7.08 -6.97 2.84
C VAL A 62 6.07 -5.89 3.19
N GLN A 63 5.05 -6.24 3.96
CA GLN A 63 4.03 -5.30 4.41
C GLN A 63 4.67 -4.20 5.29
N ALA A 64 5.55 -4.55 6.22
CA ALA A 64 6.28 -3.57 7.02
C ALA A 64 7.18 -2.65 6.18
N GLU A 65 7.83 -3.16 5.13
CA GLU A 65 8.62 -2.33 4.20
C GLU A 65 7.75 -1.36 3.40
N ILE A 66 6.61 -1.83 2.91
CA ILE A 66 5.61 -0.98 2.24
C ILE A 66 5.08 0.08 3.22
N GLU A 67 4.74 -0.33 4.45
CA GLU A 67 4.21 0.58 5.48
C GLU A 67 5.22 1.68 5.82
N ALA A 68 6.49 1.33 6.02
CA ALA A 68 7.55 2.28 6.28
C ALA A 68 7.71 3.30 5.14
N ALA A 69 7.75 2.83 3.88
CA ALA A 69 7.91 3.70 2.72
C ALA A 69 6.71 4.65 2.53
N LEU A 70 5.50 4.17 2.78
CA LEU A 70 4.29 4.98 2.75
C LEU A 70 4.24 6.01 3.88
N ILE A 71 4.72 5.65 5.09
CA ILE A 71 4.83 6.59 6.21
C ILE A 71 5.86 7.68 5.92
N GLU A 72 6.99 7.36 5.28
CA GLU A 72 7.98 8.35 4.84
C GLU A 72 7.39 9.34 3.81
N GLN A 73 6.49 8.86 2.95
CA GLN A 73 5.70 9.69 2.02
C GLN A 73 4.62 10.52 2.73
N GLY A 74 4.40 10.34 4.04
CA GLY A 74 3.38 11.03 4.83
C GLY A 74 1.99 10.41 4.76
N ALA A 75 1.87 9.18 4.26
CA ALA A 75 0.63 8.41 4.32
C ALA A 75 0.47 7.78 5.71
N VAL A 76 -0.77 7.66 6.17
CA VAL A 76 -1.11 7.00 7.44
C VAL A 76 -1.89 5.74 7.13
N ILE A 77 -1.37 4.61 7.60
CA ILE A 77 -1.95 3.28 7.40
C ILE A 77 -2.71 2.92 8.68
N ARG A 78 -3.92 2.38 8.51
CA ARG A 78 -4.83 2.05 9.60
C ARG A 78 -5.61 0.77 9.30
#